data_AF-A0A537NLR0-F1
#
_entry.id   AF-A0A537NLR0-F1
#
_cell.length_a   1.000
_cell.length_b   1.000
_cell.length_c   1.000
_cell.angle_alpha   90.00
_cell.angle_beta   90.00
_cell.angle_gamma   90.00
#
_symmetry.space_group_name_H-M   'P 1'
#
loop_
_entity.id
_entity.type
_entity.pdbx_description
1 polymer ?
#
loop_
_entity_poly.entity_id
_entity_poly.type
_entity_poly.pdbx_seq_one_letter_code
_entity_poly.pdbx_strand_id
1 'polypeptide(L)'
;MCGIAGLIDWRAGTSADALRSIGEAMIETVHHRGPDGGAVWVEAESGAVLGHRRLAVIDLSPGAAQPMHSADGRYVITFNGEIYNYRDIRCELEALGARMRSDSDTEVLLEACARWGVEAALDRAIGMFAFALWDRRTRSLVLARDRLGIKPLYYCDVPGRLMFA
;
A
#
# COMPACT_ATOMS: atom_id res chain seq x y z
N MET A 1 -15.07 -3.34 -0.06
CA MET A 1 -13.98 -2.51 -0.64
C MET A 1 -12.89 -2.45 0.38
N CYS A 2 -11.62 -2.69 0.10
CA CYS A 2 -10.59 -2.56 1.15
C CYS A 2 -10.57 -1.17 1.82
N GLY A 3 -9.95 -1.09 2.99
CA GLY A 3 -9.63 0.15 3.70
C GLY A 3 -8.11 0.27 3.84
N ILE A 4 -7.58 1.48 3.68
CA ILE A 4 -6.17 1.78 3.93
C ILE A 4 -6.11 2.88 4.98
N ALA A 5 -5.07 2.88 5.81
CA ALA A 5 -4.82 3.96 6.75
C ALA A 5 -3.34 3.95 7.16
N GLY A 6 -2.82 5.08 7.65
CA GLY A 6 -1.47 5.11 8.18
C GLY A 6 -1.02 6.47 8.68
N LEU A 7 0.14 6.47 9.32
CA LEU A 7 0.78 7.64 9.90
C LEU A 7 2.28 7.58 9.65
N ILE A 8 2.86 8.72 9.28
CA ILE A 8 4.30 8.94 9.26
C ILE A 8 4.63 10.01 10.29
N ASP A 9 5.47 9.67 11.26
CA ASP A 9 6.09 10.59 12.22
C ASP A 9 7.50 10.95 11.73
N TRP A 10 7.63 12.07 11.04
CA TRP A 10 8.89 12.52 10.43
C TRP A 10 9.99 12.79 11.47
N ARG A 11 9.63 12.93 12.75
CA ARG A 11 10.59 13.10 13.84
C ARG A 11 11.13 11.77 14.36
N ALA A 12 10.53 10.64 13.97
CA ALA A 12 10.85 9.29 14.45
C ALA A 12 10.95 9.20 15.99
N GLY A 13 10.10 9.94 16.70
CA GLY A 13 10.09 9.99 18.16
C GLY A 13 9.07 9.05 18.82
N THR A 14 8.17 8.49 18.02
CA THR A 14 7.12 7.57 18.48
C THR A 14 7.67 6.14 18.54
N SER A 15 7.47 5.44 19.67
CA SER A 15 7.94 4.06 19.83
C SER A 15 7.20 3.09 18.89
N ALA A 16 7.81 1.93 18.62
CA ALA A 16 7.21 0.89 17.78
C ALA A 16 5.82 0.45 18.28
N ASP A 17 5.67 0.25 19.59
CA ASP A 17 4.39 -0.15 20.19
C ASP A 17 3.33 0.93 20.05
N ALA A 18 3.70 2.20 20.26
CA ALA A 18 2.77 3.31 20.09
C ALA A 18 2.34 3.48 18.62
N LEU A 19 3.27 3.36 17.66
CA LEU A 19 2.95 3.36 16.23
C LEU A 19 2.00 2.22 15.86
N ARG A 20 2.27 1.01 16.37
CA ARG A 20 1.41 -0.15 16.18
C ARG A 20 -0.01 0.10 16.69
N SER A 21 -0.14 0.54 17.95
CA SER A 21 -1.45 0.84 18.54
C SER A 21 -2.21 1.93 17.79
N ILE A 22 -1.51 2.97 17.30
CA ILE A 22 -2.11 4.01 16.45
C ILE A 22 -2.62 3.39 15.14
N GLY A 23 -1.78 2.63 14.44
CA GLY A 23 -2.15 1.99 13.18
C GLY A 23 -3.35 1.06 13.33
N GLU A 24 -3.37 0.22 14.37
CA GLU A 24 -4.46 -0.71 14.67
C GLU A 24 -5.77 0.04 14.94
N ALA A 25 -5.70 1.10 15.75
CA ALA A 25 -6.86 1.96 16.01
C ALA A 25 -7.38 2.62 14.72
N MET A 26 -6.49 3.12 13.85
CA MET A 26 -6.87 3.72 12.57
C MET A 26 -7.60 2.72 11.67
N ILE A 27 -7.04 1.51 11.48
CA ILE A 27 -7.66 0.52 10.59
C ILE A 27 -8.95 -0.09 11.15
N GLU A 28 -9.16 -0.07 12.47
CA GLU A 28 -10.42 -0.51 13.08
C GLU A 28 -11.60 0.41 12.70
N THR A 29 -11.36 1.73 12.59
CA THR A 29 -12.42 2.67 12.17
C THR A 29 -12.96 2.40 10.75
N VAL A 30 -12.16 1.74 9.91
CA VAL A 30 -12.51 1.34 8.54
C VAL A 30 -12.72 -0.17 8.39
N HIS A 31 -12.90 -0.92 9.49
CA HIS A 31 -13.12 -2.37 9.48
C HIS A 31 -14.27 -2.79 8.52
N HIS A 32 -15.38 -2.06 8.55
CA HIS A 32 -16.57 -2.32 7.72
C HIS A 32 -16.29 -2.35 6.21
N ARG A 33 -15.18 -1.76 5.76
CA ARG A 33 -14.76 -1.77 4.36
C ARG A 33 -14.20 -3.16 3.98
N GLY A 34 -13.34 -3.73 4.83
CA GLY A 34 -12.63 -4.99 4.59
C GLY A 34 -12.70 -5.94 5.80
N PRO A 35 -13.78 -6.73 5.92
CA PRO A 35 -14.00 -7.62 7.07
C PRO A 35 -13.21 -8.94 7.03
N ASP A 36 -12.58 -9.28 5.90
CA ASP A 36 -11.96 -10.60 5.71
C ASP A 36 -10.55 -10.71 6.31
N GLY A 37 -9.92 -9.57 6.63
CA GLY A 37 -8.63 -9.54 7.27
C GLY A 37 -8.09 -8.12 7.47
N GLY A 38 -7.05 -8.00 8.31
CA GLY A 38 -6.38 -6.73 8.52
C GLY A 38 -5.02 -6.91 9.18
N ALA A 39 -4.10 -6.00 8.87
CA ALA A 39 -2.77 -5.98 9.47
C ALA A 39 -2.20 -4.57 9.44
N VAL A 40 -1.18 -4.36 10.27
CA VAL A 40 -0.35 -3.15 10.27
C VAL A 40 1.12 -3.53 10.10
N TRP A 41 1.82 -2.71 9.33
CA TRP A 41 3.27 -2.72 9.21
C TRP A 41 3.83 -1.49 9.92
N VAL A 42 4.90 -1.67 10.70
CA VAL A 42 5.52 -0.62 11.51
C VAL A 42 7.04 -0.62 11.27
N GLU A 43 7.61 0.57 11.11
CA GLU A 43 9.05 0.83 11.07
C GLU A 43 9.35 2.03 11.96
N ALA A 44 9.76 1.77 13.19
CA ALA A 44 9.93 2.81 14.21
C ALA A 44 11.10 3.74 13.92
N GLU A 45 12.18 3.22 13.31
CA GLU A 45 13.37 3.97 12.95
C GLU A 45 13.11 5.08 11.93
N SER A 46 12.01 4.97 11.19
CA SER A 46 11.55 5.97 10.22
C SER A 46 10.22 6.62 10.61
N GLY A 47 9.63 6.20 11.75
CA GLY A 47 8.36 6.71 12.24
C GLY A 47 7.14 6.29 11.40
N ALA A 48 7.24 5.23 10.60
CA ALA A 48 6.20 4.86 9.64
C ALA A 48 5.29 3.75 10.18
N VAL A 49 3.97 3.91 9.98
CA VAL A 49 2.97 2.85 10.12
C VAL A 49 2.00 2.87 8.96
N LEU A 50 1.86 1.73 8.29
CA LEU A 50 0.89 1.49 7.23
C LEU A 50 -0.08 0.40 7.70
N GLY A 51 -1.35 0.55 7.38
CA GLY A 51 -2.41 -0.37 7.79
C GLY A 51 -3.36 -0.68 6.63
N HIS A 52 -3.95 -1.87 6.68
CA HIS A 52 -4.88 -2.35 5.67
C HIS A 52 -6.05 -3.14 6.30
N ARG A 53 -7.24 -2.98 5.70
CA ARG A 53 -8.42 -3.83 5.89
C ARG A 53 -8.81 -4.43 4.56
N ARG A 54 -8.94 -5.76 4.51
CA ARG A 54 -9.08 -6.52 3.28
C ARG A 54 -10.51 -6.97 3.06
N LEU A 55 -11.04 -6.67 1.89
CA LEU A 55 -12.11 -7.46 1.28
C LEU A 55 -11.46 -8.32 0.20
N ALA A 56 -11.49 -9.63 0.35
CA ALA A 56 -10.80 -10.57 -0.53
C ALA A 56 -11.62 -10.74 -1.83
N VAL A 57 -11.12 -10.17 -2.93
CA VAL A 57 -11.78 -10.24 -4.26
C VAL A 57 -10.86 -10.92 -5.28
N ILE A 58 -9.66 -10.37 -5.47
CA ILE A 58 -8.61 -10.93 -6.32
C ILE A 58 -7.60 -11.64 -5.41
N ASP A 59 -7.26 -12.88 -5.79
CA ASP A 59 -6.38 -13.81 -5.05
C ASP A 59 -6.80 -13.99 -3.58
N LEU A 60 -7.60 -15.00 -3.29
CA LEU A 60 -8.11 -15.24 -1.93
C LEU A 60 -7.04 -15.78 -0.96
N SER A 61 -5.82 -16.05 -1.43
CA SER A 61 -4.78 -16.64 -0.62
C SER A 61 -4.16 -15.64 0.37
N PRO A 62 -3.45 -16.14 1.41
CA PRO A 62 -2.63 -15.30 2.27
C PRO A 62 -1.50 -14.55 1.55
N GLY A 63 -1.14 -14.97 0.33
CA GLY A 63 -0.11 -14.31 -0.48
C GLY A 63 -0.48 -12.88 -0.89
N ALA A 64 -1.78 -12.56 -0.91
CA ALA A 64 -2.31 -11.23 -1.19
C ALA A 64 -2.52 -10.37 0.07
N ALA A 65 -1.94 -10.76 1.22
CA ALA A 65 -2.03 -9.99 2.45
C ALA A 65 -1.28 -8.65 2.34
N GLN A 66 -1.81 -7.63 3.00
CA GLN A 66 -1.27 -6.27 3.00
C GLN A 66 -1.22 -5.71 4.43
N PRO A 67 -0.28 -4.79 4.75
CA PRO A 67 0.68 -4.15 3.86
C PRO A 67 1.71 -5.12 3.25
N MET A 68 2.03 -4.94 1.97
CA MET A 68 2.82 -5.88 1.17
C MET A 68 4.20 -5.31 0.87
N HIS A 69 5.24 -6.16 0.92
CA HIS A 69 6.62 -5.80 0.57
C HIS A 69 6.95 -6.12 -0.88
N SER A 70 7.70 -5.24 -1.55
CA SER A 70 8.27 -5.56 -2.86
C SER A 70 9.27 -6.72 -2.75
N ALA A 71 9.58 -7.38 -3.86
CA ALA A 71 10.50 -8.52 -3.92
C ALA A 71 11.92 -8.15 -3.44
N ASP A 72 12.35 -6.91 -3.70
CA ASP A 72 13.63 -6.36 -3.22
C ASP A 72 13.57 -5.82 -1.77
N GLY A 73 12.39 -5.86 -1.13
CA GLY A 73 12.16 -5.38 0.23
C GLY A 73 12.26 -3.86 0.42
N ARG A 74 12.44 -3.08 -0.66
CA ARG A 74 12.56 -1.62 -0.61
C ARG A 74 11.24 -0.94 -0.33
N TYR A 75 10.17 -1.40 -0.96
CA TYR A 75 8.88 -0.77 -0.91
C TYR A 75 7.90 -1.53 -0.03
N VAL A 76 7.01 -0.79 0.63
CA VAL A 76 5.85 -1.33 1.35
C VAL A 76 4.59 -0.62 0.88
N ILE A 77 3.56 -1.38 0.48
CA ILE A 77 2.31 -0.83 -0.04
C ILE A 77 1.11 -1.23 0.82
N THR A 78 0.17 -0.30 0.97
CA THR A 78 -1.23 -0.60 1.32
C THR A 78 -2.13 -0.02 0.24
N PHE A 79 -3.03 -0.83 -0.31
CA PHE A 79 -3.76 -0.58 -1.55
C PHE A 79 -5.24 -0.93 -1.39
N ASN A 80 -6.11 0.01 -1.77
CA ASN A 80 -7.54 -0.20 -1.91
C ASN A 80 -7.96 0.10 -3.36
N GLY A 81 -8.30 -0.93 -4.11
CA GLY A 81 -8.60 -0.77 -5.52
C GLY A 81 -8.59 -2.07 -6.27
N GLU A 82 -8.59 -1.93 -7.59
CA GLU A 82 -8.38 -2.99 -8.56
C GLU A 82 -7.60 -2.41 -9.74
N ILE A 83 -6.53 -3.07 -10.16
CA ILE A 83 -5.84 -2.80 -11.43
C ILE A 83 -6.37 -3.79 -12.47
N TYR A 84 -7.21 -3.32 -13.38
CA TYR A 84 -7.91 -4.17 -14.34
C TYR A 84 -6.98 -4.82 -15.37
N ASN A 85 -5.94 -4.10 -15.80
CA ASN A 85 -4.94 -4.58 -16.75
C ASN A 85 -3.71 -5.22 -16.08
N TYR A 86 -3.84 -5.69 -14.81
CA TYR A 86 -2.71 -6.27 -14.08
C TYR A 86 -2.07 -7.47 -14.81
N ARG A 87 -2.82 -8.25 -15.58
CA ARG A 87 -2.27 -9.38 -16.33
C ARG A 87 -1.31 -8.94 -17.44
N ASP A 88 -1.63 -7.86 -18.15
CA ASP A 88 -0.77 -7.33 -19.20
C ASP A 88 0.53 -6.79 -18.59
N ILE A 89 0.41 -6.02 -17.51
CA ILE A 89 1.55 -5.50 -16.75
C ILE A 89 2.40 -6.64 -16.19
N ARG A 90 1.77 -7.70 -15.66
CA ARG A 90 2.46 -8.90 -15.17
C ARG A 90 3.30 -9.54 -16.26
N CYS A 91 2.75 -9.73 -17.45
CA CYS A 91 3.50 -10.29 -18.58
C CYS A 91 4.72 -9.43 -18.93
N GLU A 92 4.60 -8.09 -18.94
CA GLU A 92 5.74 -7.20 -19.15
C GLU A 92 6.81 -7.36 -18.05
N LEU A 93 6.42 -7.47 -16.79
CA LEU A 93 7.34 -7.66 -15.66
C LEU A 93 8.03 -9.03 -15.70
N GLU A 94 7.29 -10.10 -15.98
CA GLU A 94 7.82 -11.46 -16.12
C GLU A 94 8.82 -11.55 -17.27
N ALA A 95 8.56 -10.86 -18.40
CA ALA A 95 9.50 -10.76 -19.51
C ALA A 95 10.82 -10.04 -19.12
N LEU A 96 10.77 -9.17 -18.10
CA LEU A 96 11.94 -8.50 -17.50
C LEU A 96 12.55 -9.30 -16.33
N GLY A 97 12.13 -10.55 -16.15
CA GLY A 97 12.66 -11.49 -15.16
C GLY A 97 12.05 -11.36 -13.76
N ALA A 98 10.95 -10.63 -13.59
CA ALA A 98 10.24 -10.59 -12.32
C ALA A 98 9.57 -11.93 -12.01
N ARG A 99 9.52 -12.30 -10.73
CA ARG A 99 8.84 -13.51 -10.25
C ARG A 99 7.76 -13.10 -9.26
N MET A 100 6.50 -13.26 -9.64
CA MET A 100 5.36 -12.97 -8.77
C MET A 100 5.18 -14.08 -7.74
N ARG A 101 4.75 -13.72 -6.54
CA ARG A 101 4.49 -14.66 -5.42
C ARG A 101 3.00 -14.91 -5.22
N SER A 102 2.16 -14.10 -5.86
CA SER A 102 0.71 -14.09 -5.76
C SER A 102 0.10 -13.78 -7.14
N ASP A 103 -1.22 -13.94 -7.23
CA ASP A 103 -2.00 -13.49 -8.37
C ASP A 103 -2.68 -12.14 -8.08
N SER A 104 -2.23 -11.44 -7.03
CA SER A 104 -2.74 -10.13 -6.64
C SER A 104 -2.28 -9.05 -7.63
N ASP A 105 -3.23 -8.24 -8.06
CA ASP A 105 -3.01 -7.01 -8.80
C ASP A 105 -2.18 -5.98 -8.00
N THR A 106 -2.26 -6.02 -6.66
CA THR A 106 -1.43 -5.19 -5.77
C THR A 106 0.05 -5.53 -5.92
N GLU A 107 0.40 -6.82 -5.99
CA GLU A 107 1.80 -7.24 -6.19
C GLU A 107 2.32 -6.76 -7.54
N VAL A 108 1.50 -6.87 -8.59
CA VAL A 108 1.86 -6.38 -9.92
C VAL A 108 2.16 -4.88 -9.90
N LEU A 109 1.31 -4.06 -9.26
CA LEU A 109 1.55 -2.62 -9.15
C LEU A 109 2.80 -2.30 -8.31
N LEU A 110 3.01 -3.05 -7.23
CA LEU A 110 4.17 -2.88 -6.35
C LEU A 110 5.48 -3.18 -7.07
N GLU A 111 5.54 -4.30 -7.80
CA GLU A 111 6.71 -4.68 -8.59
C GLU A 111 6.91 -3.76 -9.80
N ALA A 112 5.84 -3.24 -10.40
CA ALA A 112 5.92 -2.19 -11.42
C ALA A 112 6.55 -0.91 -10.86
N CYS A 113 6.13 -0.46 -9.68
CA CYS A 113 6.74 0.69 -9.00
C CYS A 113 8.23 0.44 -8.71
N ALA A 114 8.59 -0.76 -8.25
CA ALA A 114 9.97 -1.12 -7.95
C ALA A 114 10.84 -1.17 -9.22
N ARG A 115 10.29 -1.66 -10.33
CA ARG A 115 11.02 -1.87 -11.59
C ARG A 115 11.14 -0.61 -12.44
N TRP A 116 10.04 0.14 -12.62
CA TRP A 116 9.98 1.26 -13.56
C TRP A 116 9.88 2.63 -12.88
N GLY A 117 9.68 2.65 -11.56
CA GLY A 117 9.33 3.86 -10.82
C GLY A 117 7.82 4.11 -10.79
N VAL A 118 7.40 4.92 -9.82
CA VAL A 118 5.99 5.16 -9.52
C VAL A 118 5.24 5.79 -10.69
N GLU A 119 5.78 6.86 -11.28
CA GLU A 119 5.11 7.58 -12.37
C GLU A 119 4.86 6.66 -13.58
N ALA A 120 5.89 5.93 -14.02
CA ALA A 120 5.79 5.00 -15.14
C ALA A 120 4.86 3.80 -14.84
N ALA A 121 4.78 3.36 -13.58
CA ALA A 121 3.83 2.33 -13.17
C ALA A 121 2.38 2.86 -13.20
N LEU A 122 2.16 4.09 -12.73
CA LEU A 122 0.84 4.74 -12.76
C LEU A 122 0.35 5.02 -14.18
N ASP A 123 1.24 5.41 -15.10
CA ASP A 123 0.89 5.63 -16.51
C ASP A 123 0.38 4.37 -17.22
N ARG A 124 0.82 3.19 -16.76
CA ARG A 124 0.38 1.88 -17.28
C ARG A 124 -0.88 1.37 -16.60
N ALA A 125 -1.14 1.79 -15.37
CA ALA A 125 -2.22 1.24 -14.56
C ALA A 125 -3.60 1.71 -15.04
N ILE A 126 -4.44 0.76 -15.43
CA ILE A 126 -5.85 0.98 -15.75
C ILE A 126 -6.66 0.37 -14.62
N GLY A 127 -7.36 1.20 -13.85
CA GLY A 127 -8.05 0.71 -12.66
C GLY A 127 -8.75 1.80 -11.85
N MET A 128 -9.32 1.38 -10.74
CA MET A 128 -9.81 2.25 -9.67
C MET A 128 -8.99 1.96 -8.42
N PHE A 129 -8.29 2.93 -7.86
CA PHE A 129 -7.37 2.66 -6.76
C PHE A 129 -7.07 3.88 -5.92
N ALA A 130 -6.73 3.61 -4.67
CA ALA A 130 -6.03 4.50 -3.77
C ALA A 130 -4.95 3.66 -3.07
N PHE A 131 -3.74 4.19 -2.95
CA PHE A 131 -2.69 3.50 -2.22
C PHE A 131 -1.73 4.45 -1.52
N ALA A 132 -1.06 3.88 -0.52
CA ALA A 132 0.13 4.44 0.11
C ALA A 132 1.31 3.51 -0.14
N LEU A 133 2.40 4.05 -0.68
CA LEU A 133 3.64 3.36 -0.97
C LEU A 133 4.79 4.02 -0.19
N TRP A 134 5.36 3.28 0.74
CA TRP A 134 6.51 3.70 1.52
C TRP A 134 7.80 3.20 0.89
N ASP A 135 8.71 4.11 0.56
CA ASP A 135 10.08 3.78 0.13
C ASP A 135 11.01 3.76 1.34
N ARG A 136 11.37 2.56 1.80
CA ARG A 136 12.22 2.37 2.99
C ARG A 136 13.64 2.89 2.79
N ARG A 137 14.10 3.00 1.54
CA ARG A 137 15.44 3.48 1.22
C ARG A 137 15.52 4.99 1.31
N THR A 138 14.53 5.69 0.77
CA THR A 138 14.50 7.17 0.75
C THR A 138 13.71 7.78 1.91
N ARG A 139 12.99 6.94 2.67
CA ARG A 139 12.08 7.35 3.74
C ARG A 139 11.04 8.35 3.24
N SER A 140 10.42 8.01 2.12
CA SER A 140 9.41 8.85 1.48
C SER A 140 8.10 8.09 1.32
N LEU A 141 7.00 8.85 1.45
CA LEU A 141 5.66 8.35 1.25
C LEU A 141 5.13 8.88 -0.07
N VAL A 142 4.62 7.97 -0.89
CA VAL A 142 3.78 8.30 -2.04
C VAL A 142 2.34 7.94 -1.70
N LEU A 143 1.45 8.92 -1.84
CA LEU A 143 0.01 8.73 -1.83
C LEU A 143 -0.53 8.94 -3.25
N ALA A 144 -1.30 7.98 -3.77
CA ALA A 144 -1.84 8.06 -5.12
C ALA A 144 -3.31 7.63 -5.17
N ARG A 145 -4.05 8.22 -6.12
CA ARG A 145 -5.42 7.86 -6.48
C ARG A 145 -5.51 7.64 -7.99
N ASP A 146 -6.53 6.88 -8.40
CA ASP A 146 -6.90 6.76 -9.80
C ASP A 146 -7.33 8.10 -10.40
N ARG A 147 -7.34 8.17 -11.73
CA ARG A 147 -7.53 9.40 -12.52
C ARG A 147 -8.83 10.13 -12.24
N LEU A 148 -9.86 9.41 -11.80
CA LEU A 148 -11.20 9.97 -11.53
C LEU A 148 -11.49 10.05 -10.02
N GLY A 149 -10.55 9.61 -9.17
CA GLY A 149 -10.74 9.55 -7.74
C GLY A 149 -11.86 8.60 -7.32
N ILE A 150 -12.06 7.49 -8.03
CA ILE A 150 -13.12 6.51 -7.71
C ILE A 150 -12.93 5.95 -6.30
N LYS A 151 -11.70 5.61 -5.92
CA LYS A 151 -11.40 5.19 -4.55
C LYS A 151 -11.07 6.41 -3.68
N PRO A 152 -11.68 6.52 -2.49
CA PRO A 152 -11.39 7.63 -1.58
C PRO A 152 -9.99 7.48 -0.98
N LEU A 153 -9.32 8.62 -0.80
CA LEU A 153 -8.10 8.78 -0.02
C LEU A 153 -8.09 10.21 0.53
N TYR A 154 -8.01 10.31 1.84
CA TYR A 154 -7.90 11.55 2.61
C TYR A 154 -6.54 11.58 3.27
N TYR A 155 -6.00 12.79 3.47
CA TYR A 155 -4.78 12.98 4.23
C TYR A 155 -4.87 14.23 5.10
N CYS A 156 -4.10 14.22 6.17
CA CYS A 156 -3.90 15.35 7.07
C CYS A 156 -2.40 15.54 7.26
N ASP A 157 -1.90 16.73 6.91
CA ASP A 157 -0.52 17.12 7.13
C ASP A 157 -0.46 18.12 8.29
N VAL A 158 0.24 17.74 9.34
CA VAL A 158 0.43 18.55 10.55
C VAL A 158 1.92 18.62 10.87
N PRO A 159 2.38 19.60 11.66
CA PRO A 159 3.81 19.75 11.93
C PRO A 159 4.48 18.46 12.44
N GLY A 160 5.32 17.87 11.60
CA GLY A 160 6.09 16.65 11.91
C GLY A 160 5.34 15.33 11.71
N ARG A 161 4.06 15.33 11.31
CA ARG A 161 3.32 14.09 11.04
C ARG A 161 2.40 14.20 9.83
N LEU A 162 2.31 13.13 9.07
CA LEU A 162 1.31 12.97 8.02
C LEU A 162 0.45 11.75 8.33
N MET A 163 -0.88 11.90 8.22
CA MET A 163 -1.85 10.83 8.40
C MET A 163 -2.67 10.66 7.13
N PHE A 164 -3.08 9.44 6.81
CA PHE A 164 -3.96 9.15 5.66
C PHE A 164 -4.97 8.03 5.95
N ALA A 165 -6.07 8.01 5.21
CA ALA A 165 -7.11 6.96 5.24
C ALA A 165 -8.00 6.96 3.97
#